data_AF-C7J6V1-F1
#
_entry.id   AF-C7J6V1-F1
#
_cell.length_a   1.000
_cell.length_b   1.000
_cell.length_c   1.000
_cell.angle_alpha   90.00
_cell.angle_beta   90.00
_cell.angle_gamma   90.00
#
_symmetry.space_group_name_H-M   'P 1'
#
loop_
_entity.id
_entity.type
_entity.pdbx_description
1 polymer ?
#
loop_
_entity_poly.entity_id
_entity_poly.type
_entity_poly.pdbx_seq_one_letter_code
_entity_poly.pdbx_strand_id
1 'polypeptide(L)' 'FVWFSIAEHPSVISVFPNRGHRLHTTRSWEFLGMEKDGRIRANSIWAKARFGEGVIIGNLDTGNLTSA' A
#
# COMPACT_ATOMS: atom_id res chain seq x y z
N PHE A 1 19.90 -8.43 -26.96
CA PHE A 1 20.87 -9.51 -27.20
C PHE A 1 20.98 -10.51 -26.05
N VAL A 2 20.96 -10.13 -24.75
CA VAL A 2 20.92 -11.10 -23.61
C VAL A 2 19.49 -11.55 -23.22
N TRP A 3 18.50 -10.69 -23.44
CA TRP A 3 17.09 -11.01 -23.14
C TRP A 3 16.53 -12.14 -24.01
N PHE A 4 17.02 -12.26 -25.24
CA PHE A 4 16.57 -13.27 -26.20
C PHE A 4 16.97 -14.68 -25.75
N SER A 5 18.20 -14.86 -25.27
CA SER A 5 18.69 -16.17 -24.81
C SER A 5 18.02 -16.66 -23.53
N ILE A 6 17.55 -15.76 -22.65
CA ILE A 6 16.81 -16.16 -21.44
C ILE A 6 15.38 -16.57 -21.80
N ALA A 7 14.72 -15.85 -22.71
CA ALA A 7 13.34 -16.12 -23.10
C ALA A 7 13.17 -17.45 -23.86
N GLU A 8 14.22 -17.92 -24.54
CA GLU A 8 14.22 -19.18 -25.30
C GLU A 8 14.54 -20.42 -24.46
N HIS A 9 14.98 -20.27 -23.21
CA HIS A 9 15.30 -21.42 -22.37
C HIS A 9 14.03 -22.25 -22.10
N PRO A 10 14.03 -23.58 -22.31
CA PRO A 10 12.81 -24.39 -22.26
C PRO A 10 12.13 -24.44 -20.88
N SER A 11 12.84 -24.09 -19.81
CA SER A 11 12.28 -23.97 -18.45
C SER A 11 11.69 -22.59 -18.12
N VAL A 12 11.79 -21.61 -19.01
CA VAL A 12 11.25 -20.25 -18.81
C VAL A 12 9.87 -20.15 -19.46
N ILE A 13 8.86 -19.80 -18.66
CA ILE A 13 7.47 -19.67 -19.12
C ILE A 13 7.20 -18.29 -19.75
N SER A 14 7.74 -17.22 -19.15
CA SER A 14 7.51 -15.85 -19.62
C SER A 14 8.56 -14.87 -19.07
N VAL A 15 8.86 -13.83 -19.84
CA VAL A 15 9.75 -12.72 -19.44
C VAL A 15 9.01 -11.40 -19.61
N PHE A 16 9.03 -10.55 -18.58
CA PHE A 16 8.46 -9.21 -18.61
C PHE A 16 9.53 -8.18 -18.25
N PRO A 17 9.67 -7.09 -19.01
CA PRO A 17 10.55 -5.99 -18.63
C PRO A 17 10.10 -5.38 -17.30
N ASN A 18 11.04 -5.14 -16.40
CA ASN A 18 10.77 -4.39 -15.18
C ASN A 18 10.31 -2.96 -15.54
N ARG A 19 9.32 -2.43 -14.82
CA ARG A 19 8.75 -1.09 -15.04
C ARG A 19 8.74 -0.32 -13.74
N GLY A 20 9.20 0.93 -13.77
CA GLY A 20 9.01 1.86 -12.66
C GLY A 20 7.55 2.29 -12.54
N HIS A 21 7.03 2.38 -11.32
CA HIS A 21 5.70 2.91 -11.03
C HIS A 21 5.81 4.29 -10.36
N ARG A 22 4.87 5.19 -10.64
CA ARG A 22 4.77 6.50 -9.97
C ARG A 22 3.82 6.40 -8.79
N LEU A 23 4.16 7.06 -7.69
CA LEU A 23 3.31 7.15 -6.51
C LEU A 23 2.10 8.04 -6.80
N HIS A 24 0.93 7.59 -6.35
CA HIS A 24 -0.32 8.34 -6.40
C HIS A 24 -0.92 8.42 -4.99
N THR A 25 -0.31 9.24 -4.13
CA THR A 25 -0.73 9.41 -2.73
C THR A 25 -1.42 10.77 -2.54
N THR A 26 -2.56 10.79 -1.84
CA THR A 26 -3.17 12.01 -1.31
C THR A 26 -3.04 12.00 0.22
N ARG A 27 -2.74 13.15 0.85
CA ARG A 27 -2.74 13.27 2.31
C ARG A 27 -4.20 13.18 2.80
N SER A 28 -4.56 12.06 3.42
CA SER A 28 -5.95 11.57 3.40
C SER A 28 -6.67 11.61 4.75
N TRP A 29 -6.00 11.75 5.89
CA TRP A 29 -6.67 11.69 7.20
C TRP A 29 -7.66 12.85 7.43
N GLU A 30 -7.28 14.07 7.05
CA GLU A 30 -8.20 15.23 7.07
C GLU A 30 -9.33 15.08 6.04
N PHE A 31 -9.04 14.48 4.88
CA PHE A 31 -9.99 14.32 3.77
C PHE A 31 -11.20 13.44 4.13
N LEU A 32 -11.00 12.46 5.01
CA LEU A 32 -12.08 11.53 5.39
C LEU A 32 -12.97 12.06 6.53
N GLY A 33 -12.65 13.22 7.12
CA GLY A 33 -13.45 13.82 8.20
C GLY A 33 -13.56 12.96 9.46
N MET A 34 -12.59 12.06 9.65
CA MET A 34 -12.62 10.99 10.65
C MET A 34 -12.09 11.41 12.02
N GLU A 35 -11.51 12.60 12.10
CA GLU A 35 -11.04 13.27 13.30
C GLU A 35 -11.56 14.71 13.31
N LYS A 36 -11.99 15.21 14.47
CA LYS A 36 -12.29 16.63 14.66
C LYS A 36 -11.57 17.10 15.92
N ASP A 37 -10.75 18.14 15.78
CA ASP A 37 -10.04 18.79 16.88
C ASP A 37 -9.20 17.82 17.74
N GLY A 38 -8.48 16.87 17.14
CA GLY A 38 -7.65 15.91 17.89
C GLY A 38 -8.41 14.73 18.48
N ARG A 39 -9.73 14.62 18.25
CA ARG A 39 -10.59 13.66 18.97
C ARG A 39 -11.41 12.77 18.05
N ILE A 40 -11.38 11.47 18.36
CA ILE A 40 -12.25 10.45 17.77
C ILE A 40 -13.55 10.40 18.58
N ARG A 41 -14.70 10.56 17.92
CA ARG A 41 -16.00 10.47 18.60
C ARG A 41 -16.33 9.02 18.98
N ALA A 42 -16.97 8.84 20.14
CA ALA A 42 -17.38 7.51 20.61
C ALA A 42 -18.34 6.78 19.65
N ASN A 43 -19.13 7.51 18.86
CA ASN A 43 -20.04 6.97 17.86
C ASN A 43 -19.42 6.87 16.45
N SER A 44 -18.12 7.12 16.31
CA SER A 44 -17.40 7.04 15.02
C SER A 44 -17.35 5.62 14.46
N ILE A 45 -17.08 5.53 13.16
CA ILE A 45 -16.86 4.24 12.48
C ILE A 45 -15.65 3.48 13.05
N TRP A 46 -14.62 4.18 13.53
CA TRP A 46 -13.45 3.57 14.17
C TRP A 46 -13.82 2.79 15.43
N ALA A 47 -14.59 3.41 16.33
CA ALA A 47 -15.05 2.75 17.55
C ALA A 47 -15.96 1.55 17.23
N LYS A 48 -16.89 1.71 16.27
CA LYS A 48 -17.79 0.63 15.83
C LYS A 48 -17.04 -0.53 15.17
N ALA A 49 -15.98 -0.25 14.42
CA ALA A 49 -15.13 -1.23 13.77
C ALA A 49 -14.05 -1.82 14.70
N ARG A 50 -14.09 -1.50 16.01
CA ARG A 50 -13.06 -1.88 17.00
C ARG A 50 -11.64 -1.53 16.53
N PHE A 51 -11.50 -0.38 15.87
CA PHE A 51 -10.23 0.11 15.34
C PHE A 51 -9.51 -0.87 14.40
N GLY A 52 -10.26 -1.75 13.73
CA GLY A 52 -9.69 -2.77 12.83
C GLY A 52 -9.18 -4.01 13.55
N GLU A 53 -9.62 -4.29 14.78
CA GLU A 53 -9.29 -5.53 15.47
C GLU A 53 -9.63 -6.76 14.61
N GLY A 54 -8.61 -7.60 14.37
CA GLY A 54 -8.72 -8.80 13.53
C GLY A 54 -8.60 -8.53 12.03
N VAL A 55 -8.31 -7.30 11.59
CA VAL A 55 -8.12 -6.93 10.19
C VAL A 55 -6.63 -6.87 9.84
N ILE A 56 -6.27 -7.47 8.71
CA ILE A 56 -4.92 -7.37 8.12
C ILE A 56 -4.97 -6.40 6.94
N ILE A 57 -4.13 -5.36 6.97
CA ILE A 57 -3.97 -4.39 5.88
C ILE A 57 -2.57 -4.56 5.28
N GLY A 58 -2.49 -5.05 4.05
CA GLY A 58 -1.23 -5.13 3.31
C GLY A 58 -0.95 -3.82 2.58
N ASN A 59 0.07 -3.07 3.03
CA ASN A 59 0.49 -1.83 2.38
C ASN A 59 1.73 -2.05 1.51
N LEU A 60 1.62 -1.74 0.22
CA LEU A 60 2.75 -1.70 -0.72
C LEU A 60 2.97 -0.26 -1.15
N ASP A 61 3.91 0.40 -0.46
CA ASP A 61 4.22 1.82 -0.64
C ASP A 61 5.74 2.03 -0.49
N THR A 62 6.22 3.25 -0.32
CA THR A 62 7.65 3.58 -0.12
C THR A 62 8.25 3.03 1.17
N GLY A 63 7.42 2.46 2.04
CA GLY A 63 7.81 2.10 3.41
C GLY A 63 7.86 3.33 4.33
N ASN A 64 7.95 3.08 5.63
CA ASN A 64 8.16 4.12 6.64
C ASN A 64 9.63 4.12 7.04
N LEU A 65 10.33 5.24 6.80
CA LEU A 65 11.59 5.53 7.48
C LEU A 65 11.25 5.96 8.91
N THR A 66 11.14 5.02 9.84
CA THR A 66 11.18 5.33 11.27
C THR A 66 12.64 5.34 11.71
N SER A 67 13.36 6.42 11.43
CA SER A 67 14.49 6.81 12.27
C SER A 67 13.91 7.45 13.52
N ALA A 68 13.85 6.66 14.60
CA ALA A 68 13.57 7.14 15.94
C ALA A 68 14.67 8.08 16.44
#